data_AF-A0A520IXY7-F1
#
_entry.id   AF-A0A520IXY7-F1
#
_cell.length_a   1.000
_cell.length_b   1.000
_cell.length_c   1.000
_cell.angle_alpha   90.00
_cell.angle_beta   90.00
_cell.angle_gamma   90.00
#
_symmetry.space_group_name_H-M   'P 1'
#
loop_
_entity.id
_entity.type
_entity.pdbx_description
1 polymer ?
#
loop_
_entity_poly.entity_id
_entity_poly.type
_entity_poly.pdbx_seq_one_letter_code
_entity_poly.pdbx_strand_id
1 'polypeptide(L)'
;MKPDFKARLFVADGLVSSTKAPVPMNNLNVDLNIDLPALDPEQLTVDLKKLNFDLGTADKFRAVVKTKGLSEMNVQAGIKGGVNLQTLDQALGLRDLDLKGMLNADIKANGFFSMDKKLFPKANGFLSIKDGWLKTSAYPNPITNINLTANIKNTDGTFRSLGVNITPFKFDFEGNPVFINANLQDFDDLRYKVRAQGVLNIGKIYQVFAKKGLDVSGLVTADLSLNGRLSYASTGQYSKLDNRGTLNLKNIKATTSYLPKSFYLKEGNFQFENEKMWFRKFNATYGKSDFALSGYLLNTINYFVERKGTLYGNFASQSNYILVDEFMALKKGDNDDQSLAIEYAKAENPKSSGVVIVPKNLDVALQVNAKKVTFKGLDINQLKGQASVTGGQVFLKNTAFDIIGSRMNIDARYADESPLTANFDVAFKVLDFNVQRAYKEIDMVRELATSAKDVTGIVSLDYKLKGDFNSNMMPIYPSLEGGGVVNLRDVAVKNLKMLSVIGDNVGADAFNNPDMKGVNITTHIKNN
;
A
#
# COMPACT_ATOMS: atom_id res chain seq x y z
N MET A 1 30.85 23.17 12.37
CA MET A 1 29.98 23.07 13.56
C MET A 1 28.54 23.24 13.09
N LYS A 2 27.63 22.35 13.48
CA LYS A 2 26.19 22.61 13.31
C LYS A 2 25.76 23.59 14.41
N PRO A 3 24.85 24.54 14.14
CA PRO A 3 24.44 25.51 15.14
C PRO A 3 23.57 24.88 16.23
N ASP A 4 23.54 25.50 17.41
CA ASP A 4 22.52 25.21 18.41
C ASP A 4 21.30 26.08 18.16
N PHE A 5 20.10 25.52 18.30
CA PHE A 5 18.85 26.28 18.29
C PHE A 5 18.22 26.27 19.68
N LYS A 6 17.94 27.45 20.22
CA LYS A 6 17.23 27.63 21.50
C LYS A 6 16.08 28.60 21.34
N ALA A 7 14.93 28.28 21.90
CA ALA A 7 13.79 29.17 21.98
C ALA A 7 13.18 29.12 23.38
N ARG A 8 12.72 30.27 23.88
CA ARG A 8 11.99 30.36 25.14
C ARG A 8 10.75 31.22 24.96
N LEU A 9 9.63 30.74 25.47
CA LEU A 9 8.41 31.50 25.62
C LEU A 9 8.07 31.58 27.10
N PHE A 10 8.02 32.79 27.64
CA PHE A 10 7.65 33.05 29.02
C PHE A 10 6.49 34.05 29.07
N VAL A 11 5.39 33.65 29.70
CA VAL A 11 4.21 34.46 29.96
C VAL A 11 3.86 34.29 31.43
N ALA A 12 3.77 35.40 32.17
CA ALA A 12 3.35 35.42 33.56
C ALA A 12 2.08 36.26 33.67
N ASP A 13 1.05 35.70 34.31
CA ASP A 13 -0.25 36.33 34.54
C ASP A 13 -0.85 37.02 33.29
N GLY A 14 -0.72 36.33 32.16
CA GLY A 14 -1.22 36.80 30.88
C GLY A 14 -2.75 36.80 30.80
N LEU A 15 -3.25 37.69 29.95
CA LEU A 15 -4.66 37.77 29.56
C LEU A 15 -4.76 37.59 28.05
N VAL A 16 -5.65 36.71 27.60
CA VAL A 16 -6.01 36.56 26.19
C VAL A 16 -7.51 36.72 26.04
N SER A 17 -7.92 37.58 25.13
CA SER A 17 -9.32 37.80 24.80
C SER A 17 -9.45 38.16 23.32
N SER A 18 -10.61 37.88 22.75
CA SER A 18 -10.97 38.29 21.40
C SER A 18 -12.32 38.99 21.43
N THR A 19 -12.71 39.64 20.32
CA THR A 19 -14.04 40.25 20.21
C THR A 19 -15.18 39.23 20.29
N LYS A 20 -14.90 37.94 20.08
CA LYS A 20 -15.88 36.85 20.21
C LYS A 20 -15.95 36.28 21.63
N ALA A 21 -15.03 36.64 22.52
CA ALA A 21 -14.85 36.00 23.82
C ALA A 21 -15.97 36.38 24.81
N PRO A 22 -16.77 35.42 25.32
CA PRO A 22 -17.75 35.70 26.35
C PRO A 22 -17.10 35.96 27.72
N VAL A 23 -15.95 35.32 27.95
CA VAL A 23 -15.06 35.57 29.09
C VAL A 23 -13.61 35.54 28.59
N PRO A 24 -12.72 36.41 29.11
CA PRO A 24 -11.31 36.35 28.78
C PRO A 24 -10.65 35.10 29.40
N MET A 25 -9.58 34.63 28.76
CA MET A 25 -8.63 33.71 29.36
C MET A 25 -7.72 34.50 30.30
N ASN A 26 -7.80 34.20 31.59
CA ASN A 26 -7.01 34.85 32.63
C ASN A 26 -5.98 33.89 33.21
N ASN A 27 -5.05 34.45 33.98
CA ASN A 27 -4.02 33.70 34.68
C ASN A 27 -3.23 32.80 33.72
N LEU A 28 -3.05 33.24 32.47
CA LEU A 28 -2.29 32.50 31.47
C LEU A 28 -0.81 32.56 31.87
N ASN A 29 -0.30 31.42 32.31
CA ASN A 29 1.10 31.24 32.65
C ASN A 29 1.69 30.23 31.68
N VAL A 30 2.79 30.60 31.02
CA VAL A 30 3.54 29.73 30.10
C VAL A 30 5.02 29.86 30.43
N ASP A 31 5.70 28.75 30.69
CA ASP A 31 7.17 28.67 30.70
C ASP A 31 7.59 27.48 29.84
N LEU A 32 7.91 27.77 28.58
CA LEU A 32 8.32 26.81 27.58
C LEU A 32 9.75 27.09 27.15
N ASN A 33 10.59 26.07 27.21
CA ASN A 33 11.96 26.10 26.70
C ASN A 33 12.11 25.01 25.64
N ILE A 34 12.72 25.36 24.52
CA ILE A 34 13.08 24.43 23.45
C ILE A 34 14.59 24.54 23.26
N ASP A 35 15.28 23.40 23.27
CA ASP A 35 16.71 23.30 23.03
C ASP A 35 16.97 22.20 22.00
N LEU A 36 17.66 22.54 20.92
CA LEU A 36 18.05 21.65 19.84
C LEU A 36 19.55 21.83 19.57
N PRO A 37 20.41 21.21 20.40
CA PRO A 37 21.86 21.28 20.25
C PRO A 37 22.32 20.69 18.92
N ALA A 38 23.26 21.34 18.25
CA ALA A 38 23.85 20.91 16.99
C ALA A 38 22.85 20.56 15.88
N LEU A 39 21.61 21.07 15.94
CA LEU A 39 20.49 20.64 15.09
C LEU A 39 20.29 19.12 15.06
N ASP A 40 20.56 18.43 16.17
CA ASP A 40 20.38 16.98 16.33
C ASP A 40 19.00 16.68 16.92
N PRO A 41 18.05 16.10 16.14
CA PRO A 41 16.72 15.76 16.64
C PRO A 41 16.72 14.81 17.84
N GLU A 42 17.76 13.98 18.01
CA GLU A 42 17.87 13.08 19.17
C GLU A 42 18.30 13.80 20.46
N GLN A 43 18.73 15.05 20.36
CA GLN A 43 18.98 15.92 21.51
C GLN A 43 17.88 16.95 21.75
N LEU A 44 16.87 17.02 20.87
CA LEU A 44 15.75 17.95 21.00
C LEU A 44 15.11 17.80 22.38
N THR A 45 15.08 18.89 23.14
CA THR A 45 14.41 19.00 24.42
C THR A 45 13.28 20.01 24.30
N VAL A 46 12.07 19.60 24.70
CA VAL A 46 10.92 20.51 24.85
C VAL A 46 10.50 20.46 26.31
N ASP A 47 10.65 21.57 27.03
CA ASP A 47 10.40 21.69 28.46
C ASP A 47 9.35 22.77 28.73
N LEU A 48 8.08 22.36 28.68
CA LEU A 48 6.93 23.12 29.16
C LEU A 48 6.81 22.93 30.68
N LYS A 49 7.52 23.76 31.43
CA LYS A 49 7.58 23.71 32.89
C LYS A 49 6.26 24.10 33.55
N LYS A 50 5.49 24.96 32.88
CA LYS A 50 4.20 25.45 33.36
C LYS A 50 3.37 25.89 32.16
N LEU A 51 2.18 25.32 32.05
CA LEU A 51 1.06 25.90 31.34
C LEU A 51 -0.12 25.89 32.31
N ASN A 52 -0.69 27.05 32.60
CA ASN A 52 -2.02 27.10 33.18
C ASN A 52 -2.80 28.30 32.69
N PHE A 53 -4.11 28.17 32.68
CA PHE A 53 -5.03 29.26 32.43
C PHE A 53 -6.38 28.96 33.07
N ASP A 54 -7.14 30.02 33.32
CA ASP A 54 -8.52 29.96 33.77
C ASP A 54 -9.43 30.57 32.69
N LEU A 55 -10.51 29.87 32.35
CA LEU A 55 -11.57 30.35 31.46
C LEU A 55 -12.85 30.52 32.28
N GLY A 56 -13.06 31.72 32.81
CA GLY A 56 -14.09 31.95 33.82
C GLY A 56 -13.77 31.26 35.15
N THR A 57 -14.79 30.89 35.93
CA THR A 57 -14.62 30.37 37.30
C THR A 57 -14.47 28.85 37.37
N ALA A 58 -15.07 28.13 36.42
CA ALA A 58 -15.18 26.67 36.43
C ALA A 58 -14.09 25.96 35.63
N ASP A 59 -13.62 26.56 34.54
CA ASP A 59 -12.70 25.91 33.62
C ASP A 59 -11.26 26.27 33.96
N LYS A 60 -10.52 25.28 34.48
CA LYS A 60 -9.11 25.42 34.84
C LYS A 60 -8.33 24.34 34.16
N PHE A 61 -7.25 24.73 33.50
CA PHE A 61 -6.38 23.81 32.80
C PHE A 61 -4.94 23.99 33.24
N ARG A 62 -4.24 22.87 33.42
CA ARG A 62 -2.82 22.83 33.77
C ARG A 62 -2.11 21.75 32.99
N ALA A 63 -0.92 22.06 32.48
CA ALA A 63 -0.05 21.10 31.87
C ALA A 63 1.42 21.38 32.22
N VAL A 64 2.16 20.29 32.42
CA VAL A 64 3.62 20.27 32.44
C VAL A 64 4.07 19.14 31.53
N VAL A 65 5.01 19.42 30.62
CA VAL A 65 5.50 18.44 29.65
C VAL A 65 6.98 18.65 29.47
N LYS A 66 7.76 17.60 29.66
CA LYS A 66 9.18 17.57 29.35
C LYS A 66 9.47 16.39 28.46
N THR A 67 10.03 16.65 27.30
CA THR A 67 10.51 15.61 26.39
C THR A 67 11.98 15.80 26.07
N LYS A 68 12.68 14.69 25.80
CA LYS A 68 14.02 14.70 25.21
C LYS A 68 14.17 13.57 24.20
N GLY A 69 14.70 13.88 23.02
CA GLY A 69 14.91 12.94 21.91
C GLY A 69 13.71 12.80 20.97
N LEU A 70 13.88 12.09 19.85
CA LEU A 70 12.85 11.91 18.84
C LEU A 70 12.51 10.44 18.61
N SER A 71 13.51 9.62 18.22
CA SER A 71 13.31 8.18 17.96
C SER A 71 13.12 7.38 19.25
N GLU A 72 13.90 7.73 20.28
CA GLU A 72 13.69 7.30 21.66
C GLU A 72 13.49 8.53 22.54
N MET A 73 12.23 8.79 22.85
CA MET A 73 11.83 10.01 23.54
C MET A 73 11.65 9.73 25.03
N ASN A 74 12.44 10.37 25.89
CA ASN A 74 12.13 10.43 27.30
C ASN A 74 10.98 11.43 27.51
N VAL A 75 9.88 11.00 28.13
CA VAL A 75 8.66 11.78 28.31
C VAL A 75 8.31 11.84 29.79
N GLN A 76 8.11 13.06 30.30
CA GLN A 76 7.46 13.32 31.57
C GLN A 76 6.32 14.30 31.32
N ALA A 77 5.08 13.90 31.62
CA ALA A 77 3.91 14.73 31.38
C ALA A 77 2.92 14.66 32.55
N GLY A 78 2.32 15.79 32.86
CA GLY A 78 1.19 15.93 33.77
C GLY A 78 0.20 16.93 33.18
N ILE A 79 -0.99 16.47 32.79
CA ILE A 79 -2.05 17.30 32.22
C ILE A 79 -3.30 17.10 33.07
N LYS A 80 -3.92 18.19 33.51
CA LYS A 80 -5.17 18.12 34.27
C LYS A 80 -6.03 19.34 34.01
N GLY A 81 -7.29 19.11 33.66
CA GLY A 81 -8.24 20.21 33.53
C GLY A 81 -9.53 19.83 32.83
N GLY A 82 -10.52 20.71 33.01
CA GLY A 82 -11.78 20.73 32.28
C GLY A 82 -11.90 22.06 31.54
N VAL A 83 -12.26 22.02 30.27
CA VAL A 83 -12.36 23.22 29.42
C VAL A 83 -13.59 23.13 28.52
N ASN A 84 -14.42 24.16 28.53
CA ASN A 84 -15.38 24.38 27.47
C ASN A 84 -14.66 24.82 26.19
N LEU A 85 -14.70 23.97 25.16
CA LEU A 85 -13.97 24.20 23.91
C LEU A 85 -14.48 25.40 23.13
N GLN A 86 -15.77 25.76 23.27
CA GLN A 86 -16.33 26.96 22.64
C GLN A 86 -15.78 28.22 23.30
N THR A 87 -15.74 28.25 24.63
CA THR A 87 -15.16 29.37 25.37
C THR A 87 -13.68 29.53 25.03
N LEU A 88 -12.93 28.42 24.96
CA LEU A 88 -11.51 28.42 24.60
C LEU A 88 -11.29 28.98 23.19
N ASP A 89 -12.01 28.45 22.20
CA ASP A 89 -11.96 28.90 20.81
C ASP A 89 -12.26 30.40 20.70
N GLN A 90 -13.37 30.85 21.31
CA GLN A 90 -13.76 32.25 21.32
C GLN A 90 -12.74 33.15 22.04
N ALA A 91 -12.11 32.69 23.12
CA ALA A 91 -11.06 33.44 23.81
C ALA A 91 -9.80 33.59 22.94
N LEU A 92 -9.39 32.52 22.26
CA LEU A 92 -8.22 32.51 21.37
C LEU A 92 -8.49 33.21 20.02
N GLY A 93 -9.75 33.30 19.61
CA GLY A 93 -10.13 33.89 18.32
C GLY A 93 -9.65 33.06 17.13
N LEU A 94 -9.82 31.74 17.18
CA LEU A 94 -9.40 30.86 16.07
C LEU A 94 -10.16 31.25 14.79
N ARG A 95 -9.46 31.19 13.65
CA ARG A 95 -9.98 31.65 12.34
C ARG A 95 -10.50 30.52 11.47
N ASP A 96 -9.77 29.40 11.46
CA ASP A 96 -10.00 28.27 10.55
C ASP A 96 -10.65 27.07 11.23
N LEU A 97 -11.03 27.23 12.49
CA LEU A 97 -11.49 26.16 13.36
C LEU A 97 -12.51 26.73 14.33
N ASP A 98 -13.70 26.13 14.37
CA ASP A 98 -14.68 26.39 15.40
C ASP A 98 -14.85 25.10 16.24
N LEU A 99 -14.79 25.22 17.56
CA LEU A 99 -14.89 24.09 18.49
C LEU A 99 -16.02 24.28 19.50
N LYS A 100 -16.69 23.20 19.89
CA LYS A 100 -17.62 23.19 21.04
C LYS A 100 -17.54 21.87 21.79
N GLY A 101 -18.15 21.86 22.96
CA GLY A 101 -18.22 20.70 23.86
C GLY A 101 -17.33 20.85 25.08
N MET A 102 -17.44 19.89 25.98
CA MET A 102 -16.66 19.85 27.22
C MET A 102 -15.52 18.85 27.10
N LEU A 103 -14.28 19.34 27.19
CA LEU A 103 -13.07 18.52 27.27
C LEU A 103 -12.71 18.32 28.74
N ASN A 104 -12.46 17.09 29.18
CA ASN A 104 -11.82 16.82 30.47
C ASN A 104 -10.61 15.90 30.28
N ALA A 105 -9.50 16.21 30.95
CA ALA A 105 -8.29 15.41 30.92
C ALA A 105 -7.67 15.28 32.32
N ASP A 106 -7.16 14.10 32.64
CA ASP A 106 -6.25 13.84 33.78
C ASP A 106 -5.24 12.78 33.32
N ILE A 107 -4.04 13.22 32.97
CA ILE A 107 -3.00 12.39 32.34
C ILE A 107 -1.69 12.57 33.09
N LYS A 108 -1.09 11.45 33.47
CA LYS A 108 0.28 11.37 33.96
C LYS A 108 1.05 10.36 33.12
N ALA A 109 2.24 10.75 32.68
CA ALA A 109 3.15 9.86 31.95
C ALA A 109 4.59 10.11 32.40
N ASN A 110 5.38 9.05 32.57
CA ASN A 110 6.80 9.12 32.88
C ASN A 110 7.56 7.91 32.34
N GLY A 111 8.59 8.14 31.52
CA GLY A 111 9.46 7.11 30.98
C GLY A 111 9.74 7.29 29.49
N PHE A 112 10.23 6.24 28.85
CA PHE A 112 10.63 6.28 27.44
C PHE A 112 9.51 5.85 26.50
N PHE A 113 9.42 6.52 25.36
CA PHE A 113 8.67 6.10 24.19
C PHE A 113 9.65 5.71 23.08
N SER A 114 9.52 4.49 22.56
CA SER A 114 10.27 4.03 21.39
C SER A 114 9.48 2.91 20.71
N MET A 115 9.15 3.09 19.42
CA MET A 115 8.46 2.07 18.64
C MET A 115 9.35 0.84 18.42
N ASP A 116 10.62 1.05 18.10
CA ASP A 116 11.57 -0.03 17.80
C ASP A 116 11.90 -0.87 19.04
N LYS A 117 12.07 -0.22 20.20
CA LYS A 117 12.31 -0.89 21.48
C LYS A 117 11.02 -1.34 22.18
N LYS A 118 9.85 -1.07 21.58
CA LYS A 118 8.52 -1.37 22.14
C LYS A 118 8.32 -0.80 23.56
N LEU A 119 8.78 0.42 23.77
CA LEU A 119 8.68 1.16 25.04
C LEU A 119 7.58 2.21 24.96
N PHE A 120 6.81 2.33 26.03
CA PHE A 120 5.80 3.38 26.19
C PHE A 120 5.85 3.88 27.64
N PRO A 121 5.79 5.20 27.92
CA PRO A 121 5.92 5.72 29.28
C PRO A 121 4.93 5.07 30.25
N LYS A 122 5.33 4.87 31.52
CA LYS A 122 4.37 4.50 32.56
C LYS A 122 3.32 5.58 32.61
N ALA A 123 2.07 5.21 32.41
CA ALA A 123 1.00 6.17 32.14
C ALA A 123 -0.28 5.79 32.87
N ASN A 124 -0.97 6.82 33.35
CA ASN A 124 -2.36 6.73 33.76
C ASN A 124 -3.06 7.96 33.22
N GLY A 125 -3.95 7.77 32.25
CA GLY A 125 -4.56 8.84 31.49
C GLY A 125 -6.05 8.65 31.32
N PHE A 126 -6.79 9.72 31.53
CA PHE A 126 -8.20 9.86 31.22
C PHE A 126 -8.39 11.06 30.31
N LEU A 127 -9.20 10.90 29.26
CA LEU A 127 -9.64 11.94 28.36
C LEU A 127 -11.13 11.73 28.08
N SER A 128 -11.93 12.79 28.17
CA SER A 128 -13.30 12.77 27.67
C SER A 128 -13.64 14.04 26.90
N ILE A 129 -14.45 13.86 25.86
CA ILE A 129 -15.13 14.92 25.13
C ILE A 129 -16.61 14.61 25.20
N LYS A 130 -17.40 15.57 25.70
CA LYS A 130 -18.86 15.47 25.75
C LYS A 130 -19.47 16.55 24.88
N ASP A 131 -20.48 16.17 24.09
CA ASP A 131 -21.23 17.06 23.20
C ASP A 131 -20.32 17.90 22.30
N GLY A 132 -19.25 17.27 21.83
CA GLY A 132 -18.25 17.90 20.99
C GLY A 132 -18.79 18.24 19.61
N TRP A 133 -18.28 19.34 19.07
CA TRP A 133 -18.63 19.85 17.75
C TRP A 133 -17.37 20.45 17.13
N LEU A 134 -17.12 20.14 15.86
CA LEU A 134 -15.92 20.57 15.13
C LEU A 134 -16.32 21.04 13.74
N LYS A 135 -15.90 22.26 13.38
CA LYS A 135 -15.99 22.78 12.02
C LYS A 135 -14.66 23.41 11.61
N THR A 136 -14.27 23.20 10.37
CA THR A 136 -13.07 23.80 9.78
C THR A 136 -13.48 24.75 8.66
N SER A 137 -12.61 25.71 8.31
CA SER A 137 -12.83 26.57 7.15
C SER A 137 -12.79 25.80 5.82
N ALA A 138 -12.16 24.63 5.81
CA ALA A 138 -12.05 23.77 4.63
C ALA A 138 -13.35 23.04 4.25
N TYR A 139 -14.31 22.89 5.17
CA TYR A 139 -15.54 22.16 4.91
C TYR A 139 -16.76 22.78 5.60
N PRO A 140 -17.90 23.03 4.89
CA PRO A 140 -18.99 23.83 5.43
C PRO A 140 -19.78 23.17 6.57
N ASN A 141 -19.84 21.83 6.58
CA ASN A 141 -20.66 21.09 7.52
C ASN A 141 -19.82 20.57 8.70
N PRO A 142 -20.30 20.72 9.94
CA PRO A 142 -19.57 20.28 11.11
C PRO A 142 -19.65 18.77 11.33
N ILE A 143 -18.67 18.24 12.07
CA ILE A 143 -18.81 16.98 12.81
C ILE A 143 -19.48 17.30 14.13
N THR A 144 -20.57 16.61 14.47
CA THR A 144 -21.42 16.91 15.62
C THR A 144 -21.54 15.74 16.58
N ASN A 145 -22.10 15.97 17.77
CA ASN A 145 -22.38 14.94 18.78
C ASN A 145 -21.16 14.07 19.11
N ILE A 146 -19.96 14.65 19.06
CA ILE A 146 -18.72 13.96 19.36
C ILE A 146 -18.70 13.64 20.85
N ASN A 147 -18.80 12.36 21.18
CA ASN A 147 -18.69 11.88 22.54
C ASN A 147 -17.62 10.80 22.57
N LEU A 148 -16.56 11.07 23.33
CA LEU A 148 -15.39 10.21 23.45
C LEU A 148 -15.05 10.06 24.92
N THR A 149 -14.80 8.84 25.37
CA THR A 149 -14.10 8.57 26.63
C THR A 149 -12.96 7.61 26.36
N ALA A 150 -11.74 8.04 26.64
CA ALA A 150 -10.52 7.26 26.48
C ALA A 150 -9.79 7.12 27.82
N ASN A 151 -9.35 5.90 28.13
CA ASN A 151 -8.51 5.59 29.27
C ASN A 151 -7.23 4.91 28.76
N ILE A 152 -6.09 5.34 29.28
CA ILE A 152 -4.77 4.78 28.97
C ILE A 152 -4.12 4.35 30.28
N LYS A 153 -3.59 3.13 30.32
CA LYS A 153 -2.84 2.63 31.46
C LYS A 153 -1.61 1.89 30.98
N ASN A 154 -0.45 2.19 31.56
CA ASN A 154 0.79 1.45 31.37
C ASN A 154 1.54 1.41 32.70
N THR A 155 1.87 0.21 33.18
CA THR A 155 2.40 0.02 34.54
C THR A 155 3.90 -0.20 34.59
N ASP A 156 4.48 -0.80 33.55
CA ASP A 156 5.88 -1.22 33.53
C ASP A 156 6.78 -0.44 32.55
N GLY A 157 6.20 0.40 31.69
CA GLY A 157 6.95 1.19 30.71
C GLY A 157 7.15 0.48 29.36
N THR A 158 6.48 -0.64 29.15
CA THR A 158 6.59 -1.46 27.93
C THR A 158 5.26 -1.52 27.19
N PHE A 159 5.29 -1.85 25.89
CA PHE A 159 4.06 -2.08 25.12
C PHE A 159 3.22 -3.22 25.69
N ARG A 160 3.83 -4.21 26.35
CA ARG A 160 3.13 -5.37 26.93
C ARG A 160 2.13 -4.99 28.02
N SER A 161 2.43 -3.98 28.85
CA SER A 161 1.49 -3.51 29.89
C SER A 161 0.63 -2.33 29.45
N LEU A 162 0.77 -1.88 28.19
CA LEU A 162 -0.06 -0.81 27.64
C LEU A 162 -1.48 -1.31 27.39
N GLY A 163 -2.44 -0.62 27.99
CA GLY A 163 -3.87 -0.78 27.76
C GLY A 163 -4.50 0.55 27.35
N VAL A 164 -5.33 0.50 26.32
CA VAL A 164 -6.12 1.63 25.81
C VAL A 164 -7.57 1.20 25.70
N ASN A 165 -8.47 1.92 26.39
CA ASN A 165 -9.90 1.67 26.35
C ASN A 165 -10.65 2.91 25.87
N ILE A 166 -11.37 2.79 24.76
CA ILE A 166 -12.16 3.85 24.13
C ILE A 166 -13.62 3.40 24.17
N THR A 167 -14.43 3.96 25.07
CA THR A 167 -15.84 3.61 25.20
C THR A 167 -16.61 4.70 25.98
N PRO A 168 -17.62 5.35 25.38
CA PRO A 168 -17.97 5.31 23.96
C PRO A 168 -17.03 6.18 23.12
N PHE A 169 -16.91 5.89 21.83
CA PHE A 169 -16.57 6.90 20.83
C PHE A 169 -17.69 6.97 19.80
N LYS A 170 -18.40 8.09 19.75
CA LYS A 170 -19.45 8.34 18.76
C LYS A 170 -19.38 9.75 18.23
N PHE A 171 -19.82 9.93 16.99
CA PHE A 171 -19.99 11.22 16.36
C PHE A 171 -20.98 11.10 15.20
N ASP A 172 -21.56 12.22 14.80
CA ASP A 172 -22.39 12.33 13.61
C ASP A 172 -21.64 13.18 12.57
N PHE A 173 -21.64 12.74 11.33
CA PHE A 173 -21.13 13.53 10.23
C PHE A 173 -22.04 13.38 9.02
N GLU A 174 -22.50 14.51 8.46
CA GLU A 174 -23.39 14.50 7.29
C GLU A 174 -24.69 13.72 7.51
N GLY A 175 -25.22 13.77 8.74
CA GLY A 175 -26.41 13.02 9.15
C GLY A 175 -26.19 11.52 9.35
N ASN A 176 -24.94 11.03 9.27
CA ASN A 176 -24.61 9.63 9.47
C ASN A 176 -23.95 9.42 10.84
N PRO A 177 -24.57 8.66 11.75
CA PRO A 177 -23.97 8.29 13.02
C PRO A 177 -22.86 7.26 12.83
N VAL A 178 -21.81 7.44 13.63
CA VAL A 178 -20.67 6.53 13.71
C VAL A 178 -20.45 6.17 15.17
N PHE A 179 -20.26 4.89 15.44
CA PHE A 179 -20.04 4.32 16.76
C PHE A 179 -18.82 3.41 16.74
N ILE A 180 -17.92 3.63 17.68
CA ILE A 180 -16.69 2.85 17.86
C ILE A 180 -16.50 2.59 19.35
N ASN A 181 -16.30 1.34 19.71
CA ASN A 181 -15.74 0.93 20.98
C ASN A 181 -14.49 0.11 20.73
N ALA A 182 -13.42 0.38 21.48
CA ALA A 182 -12.17 -0.36 21.38
C ALA A 182 -11.59 -0.63 22.77
N ASN A 183 -11.23 -1.89 23.01
CA ASN A 183 -10.38 -2.30 24.11
C ASN A 183 -9.13 -2.94 23.52
N LEU A 184 -7.99 -2.28 23.72
CA LEU A 184 -6.69 -2.66 23.18
C LEU A 184 -5.76 -2.91 24.36
N GLN A 185 -5.07 -4.04 24.38
CA GLN A 185 -4.17 -4.44 25.45
C GLN A 185 -2.94 -5.09 24.85
N ASP A 186 -1.80 -4.96 25.52
CA ASP A 186 -0.57 -5.68 25.18
C ASP A 186 -0.10 -5.40 23.76
N PHE A 187 0.36 -4.18 23.50
CA PHE A 187 0.80 -3.73 22.17
C PHE A 187 2.08 -4.42 21.67
N ASP A 188 2.70 -5.28 22.49
CA ASP A 188 3.77 -6.17 22.03
C ASP A 188 3.21 -7.31 21.17
N ASP A 189 2.04 -7.82 21.55
CA ASP A 189 1.23 -8.79 20.80
C ASP A 189 -0.26 -8.45 20.97
N LEU A 190 -0.67 -7.42 20.20
CA LEU A 190 -1.92 -6.68 20.41
C LEU A 190 -3.12 -7.60 20.56
N ARG A 191 -3.71 -7.58 21.76
CA ARG A 191 -5.07 -8.07 22.01
C ARG A 191 -6.05 -6.95 21.74
N TYR A 192 -7.00 -7.21 20.86
CA TYR A 192 -7.98 -6.22 20.42
C TYR A 192 -9.40 -6.75 20.58
N LYS A 193 -10.29 -5.87 21.02
CA LYS A 193 -11.74 -6.05 20.98
C LYS A 193 -12.37 -4.74 20.50
N VAL A 194 -12.82 -4.73 19.25
CA VAL A 194 -13.32 -3.54 18.55
C VAL A 194 -14.73 -3.79 18.05
N ARG A 195 -15.64 -2.86 18.31
CA ARG A 195 -16.97 -2.78 17.69
C ARG A 195 -17.02 -1.46 16.92
N ALA A 196 -17.27 -1.51 15.62
CA ALA A 196 -17.37 -0.32 14.79
C ALA A 196 -18.60 -0.43 13.89
N GLN A 197 -19.47 0.57 13.95
CA GLN A 197 -20.70 0.61 13.17
C GLN A 197 -20.95 2.04 12.69
N GLY A 198 -21.30 2.20 11.41
CA GLY A 198 -21.68 3.51 10.88
C GLY A 198 -21.43 3.66 9.39
N VAL A 199 -21.73 4.85 8.89
CA VAL A 199 -21.55 5.23 7.49
C VAL A 199 -20.64 6.44 7.40
N LEU A 200 -19.58 6.34 6.61
CA LEU A 200 -18.57 7.37 6.42
C LEU A 200 -18.53 7.77 4.95
N ASN A 201 -18.76 9.06 4.67
CA ASN A 201 -18.39 9.63 3.39
C ASN A 201 -16.93 10.08 3.45
N ILE A 202 -16.03 9.23 2.95
CA ILE A 202 -14.58 9.46 3.10
C ILE A 202 -14.09 10.69 2.34
N GLY A 203 -14.78 11.11 1.27
CA GLY A 203 -14.41 12.34 0.56
C GLY A 203 -14.75 13.59 1.35
N LYS A 204 -15.88 13.59 2.05
CA LYS A 204 -16.25 14.69 2.93
C LYS A 204 -15.31 14.76 4.15
N ILE A 205 -14.95 13.61 4.74
CA ILE A 205 -13.96 13.55 5.84
C ILE A 205 -12.61 14.07 5.36
N TYR A 206 -12.18 13.68 4.16
CA TYR A 206 -10.92 14.13 3.60
C TYR A 206 -10.87 15.65 3.43
N GLN A 207 -11.97 16.27 2.97
CA GLN A 207 -12.08 17.72 2.81
C GLN A 207 -11.96 18.49 4.13
N VAL A 208 -12.39 17.91 5.27
CA VAL A 208 -12.23 18.53 6.60
C VAL A 208 -10.76 18.76 6.94
N PHE A 209 -9.86 17.87 6.51
CA PHE A 209 -8.43 17.89 6.89
C PHE A 209 -7.47 18.30 5.76
N ALA A 210 -7.95 18.42 4.52
CA ALA A 210 -7.23 19.00 3.38
C ALA A 210 -5.77 18.52 3.21
N LYS A 211 -5.52 17.21 3.26
CA LYS A 211 -4.18 16.67 2.98
C LYS A 211 -3.84 16.90 1.49
N LYS A 212 -2.58 17.23 1.18
CA LYS A 212 -2.11 17.36 -0.21
C LYS A 212 -1.75 15.97 -0.78
N GLY A 213 -1.94 15.76 -2.08
CA GLY A 213 -1.45 14.58 -2.82
C GLY A 213 -2.31 13.32 -2.74
N LEU A 214 -3.46 13.38 -2.07
CA LEU A 214 -4.47 12.32 -2.08
C LEU A 214 -5.82 13.01 -2.37
N ASP A 215 -6.63 12.41 -3.23
CA ASP A 215 -8.00 12.84 -3.45
C ASP A 215 -8.85 11.59 -3.42
N VAL A 216 -9.73 11.51 -2.43
CA VAL A 216 -10.55 10.34 -2.20
C VAL A 216 -12.01 10.74 -2.10
N SER A 217 -12.90 9.94 -2.65
CA SER A 217 -14.34 10.11 -2.51
C SER A 217 -15.03 8.77 -2.33
N GLY A 218 -16.30 8.79 -1.92
CA GLY A 218 -17.16 7.61 -1.85
C GLY A 218 -17.68 7.32 -0.45
N LEU A 219 -18.40 6.22 -0.32
CA LEU A 219 -19.09 5.82 0.91
C LEU A 219 -18.52 4.52 1.44
N VAL A 220 -18.29 4.48 2.74
CA VAL A 220 -17.90 3.29 3.49
C VAL A 220 -18.95 3.03 4.57
N THR A 221 -19.59 1.88 4.54
CA THR A 221 -20.50 1.42 5.58
C THR A 221 -19.85 0.24 6.30
N ALA A 222 -19.68 0.37 7.62
CA ALA A 222 -19.08 -0.65 8.45
C ALA A 222 -20.10 -1.16 9.47
N ASP A 223 -20.08 -2.47 9.70
CA ASP A 223 -20.65 -3.14 10.87
C ASP A 223 -19.69 -4.27 11.23
N LEU A 224 -18.77 -4.00 12.15
CA LEU A 224 -17.63 -4.86 12.48
C LEU A 224 -17.60 -5.16 13.97
N SER A 225 -17.36 -6.44 14.29
CA SER A 225 -17.00 -6.91 15.62
C SER A 225 -15.71 -7.71 15.48
N LEU A 226 -14.59 -7.10 15.85
CA LEU A 226 -13.26 -7.69 15.75
C LEU A 226 -12.78 -8.06 17.16
N ASN A 227 -12.36 -9.30 17.36
CA ASN A 227 -11.91 -9.78 18.65
C ASN A 227 -10.81 -10.83 18.47
N GLY A 228 -9.61 -10.57 18.97
CA GLY A 228 -8.50 -11.48 18.80
C GLY A 228 -7.18 -10.96 19.33
N ARG A 229 -6.11 -11.67 18.93
CA ARG A 229 -4.72 -11.38 19.24
C ARG A 229 -3.90 -11.50 17.95
N LEU A 230 -2.95 -10.59 17.70
CA LEU A 230 -2.19 -10.59 16.44
C LEU A 230 -1.44 -11.90 16.20
N SER A 231 -0.80 -12.45 17.24
CA SER A 231 -0.08 -13.72 17.12
C SER A 231 -0.94 -14.91 16.72
N TYR A 232 -2.26 -14.88 16.95
CA TYR A 232 -3.12 -15.99 16.50
C TYR A 232 -3.18 -16.10 14.99
N ALA A 233 -3.11 -14.97 14.26
CA ALA A 233 -3.07 -15.00 12.80
C ALA A 233 -1.69 -15.44 12.28
N SER A 234 -0.60 -14.93 12.84
CA SER A 234 0.76 -15.26 12.39
C SER A 234 1.20 -16.70 12.74
N THR A 235 0.59 -17.31 13.76
CA THR A 235 0.87 -18.71 14.16
C THR A 235 -0.20 -19.70 13.69
N GLY A 236 -1.14 -19.29 12.85
CA GLY A 236 -2.18 -20.17 12.28
C GLY A 236 -3.26 -20.63 13.27
N GLN A 237 -3.36 -20.02 14.45
CA GLN A 237 -4.37 -20.33 15.48
C GLN A 237 -5.71 -19.63 15.20
N TYR A 238 -6.21 -19.76 13.97
CA TYR A 238 -7.35 -18.98 13.48
C TYR A 238 -8.66 -19.24 14.24
N SER A 239 -8.84 -20.43 14.81
CA SER A 239 -10.01 -20.78 15.63
C SER A 239 -10.16 -19.94 16.91
N LYS A 240 -9.12 -19.18 17.29
CA LYS A 240 -9.14 -18.27 18.44
C LYS A 240 -9.50 -16.83 18.07
N LEU A 241 -9.71 -16.54 16.79
CA LEU A 241 -10.17 -15.24 16.31
C LEU A 241 -11.70 -15.23 16.24
N ASP A 242 -12.34 -14.17 16.72
CA ASP A 242 -13.78 -13.90 16.59
C ASP A 242 -13.95 -12.55 15.88
N ASN A 243 -13.47 -12.48 14.63
CA ASN A 243 -13.69 -11.34 13.76
C ASN A 243 -14.89 -11.61 12.86
N ARG A 244 -15.86 -10.70 12.88
CA ARG A 244 -17.08 -10.83 12.11
C ARG A 244 -17.62 -9.48 11.68
N GLY A 245 -18.46 -9.52 10.66
CA GLY A 245 -19.20 -8.35 10.19
C GLY A 245 -18.89 -8.05 8.74
N THR A 246 -19.31 -6.85 8.30
CA THR A 246 -19.21 -6.43 6.91
C THR A 246 -18.64 -5.03 6.77
N LEU A 247 -17.96 -4.83 5.64
CA LEU A 247 -17.47 -3.53 5.18
C LEU A 247 -17.93 -3.35 3.73
N ASN A 248 -18.78 -2.37 3.50
CA ASN A 248 -19.35 -2.07 2.19
C ASN A 248 -18.80 -0.74 1.67
N LEU A 249 -18.19 -0.78 0.50
CA LEU A 249 -17.62 0.36 -0.19
C LEU A 249 -18.46 0.65 -1.42
N LYS A 250 -18.80 1.92 -1.64
CA LYS A 250 -19.57 2.35 -2.81
C LYS A 250 -18.97 3.59 -3.44
N ASN A 251 -18.76 3.54 -4.76
CA ASN A 251 -18.26 4.63 -5.58
C ASN A 251 -16.99 5.27 -5.00
N ILE A 252 -16.05 4.43 -4.58
CA ILE A 252 -14.76 4.89 -4.07
C ILE A 252 -13.91 5.34 -5.25
N LYS A 253 -13.54 6.62 -5.28
CA LYS A 253 -12.54 7.13 -6.23
C LYS A 253 -11.32 7.51 -5.43
N ALA A 254 -10.14 7.11 -5.88
CA ALA A 254 -8.87 7.49 -5.26
C ALA A 254 -7.90 7.94 -6.34
N THR A 255 -7.37 9.15 -6.17
CA THR A 255 -6.25 9.68 -6.95
C THR A 255 -5.11 9.90 -5.98
N THR A 256 -3.95 9.31 -6.26
CA THR A 256 -2.78 9.37 -5.38
C THR A 256 -1.57 9.85 -6.18
N SER A 257 -0.53 10.32 -5.49
CA SER A 257 0.78 10.53 -6.12
C SER A 257 1.45 9.23 -6.56
N TYR A 258 1.07 8.09 -5.97
CA TYR A 258 1.71 6.79 -6.23
C TYR A 258 1.20 6.09 -7.49
N LEU A 259 0.03 6.48 -8.01
CA LEU A 259 -0.56 5.88 -9.21
C LEU A 259 -0.79 6.95 -10.29
N PRO A 260 -0.42 6.70 -11.55
CA PRO A 260 -0.53 7.71 -12.61
C PRO A 260 -1.98 8.02 -12.99
N LYS A 261 -2.92 7.11 -12.74
CA LYS A 261 -4.36 7.25 -13.01
C LYS A 261 -5.17 7.07 -11.73
N SER A 262 -6.39 7.61 -11.73
CA SER A 262 -7.33 7.39 -10.64
C SER A 262 -7.83 5.96 -10.63
N PHE A 263 -7.89 5.37 -9.44
CA PHE A 263 -8.58 4.13 -9.17
C PHE A 263 -10.05 4.40 -8.85
N TYR A 264 -10.96 3.61 -9.41
CA TYR A 264 -12.40 3.72 -9.13
C TYR A 264 -13.00 2.35 -8.80
N LEU A 265 -13.44 2.18 -7.56
CA LEU A 265 -14.22 1.04 -7.11
C LEU A 265 -15.69 1.42 -7.08
N LYS A 266 -16.48 0.85 -7.99
CA LYS A 266 -17.92 1.05 -8.03
C LYS A 266 -18.59 0.45 -6.79
N GLU A 267 -18.19 -0.77 -6.43
CA GLU A 267 -18.79 -1.52 -5.34
C GLU A 267 -17.80 -2.55 -4.77
N GLY A 268 -17.66 -2.56 -3.46
CA GLY A 268 -16.89 -3.55 -2.70
C GLY A 268 -17.72 -4.07 -1.54
N ASN A 269 -17.97 -5.37 -1.46
CA ASN A 269 -18.56 -6.02 -0.30
C ASN A 269 -17.53 -6.96 0.32
N PHE A 270 -17.14 -6.63 1.54
CA PHE A 270 -16.21 -7.44 2.31
C PHE A 270 -16.90 -8.01 3.54
N GLN A 271 -16.62 -9.28 3.81
CA GLN A 271 -17.14 -9.98 4.99
C GLN A 271 -15.98 -10.53 5.80
N PHE A 272 -15.96 -10.21 7.09
CA PHE A 272 -15.00 -10.77 8.03
C PHE A 272 -15.55 -12.06 8.63
N GLU A 273 -14.71 -13.08 8.68
CA GLU A 273 -15.00 -14.38 9.29
C GLU A 273 -13.69 -14.95 9.84
N ASN A 274 -13.47 -14.77 11.15
CA ASN A 274 -12.26 -15.13 11.88
C ASN A 274 -10.99 -14.48 11.28
N GLU A 275 -10.11 -15.24 10.63
CA GLU A 275 -8.93 -14.68 9.96
C GLU A 275 -9.22 -14.14 8.56
N LYS A 276 -10.32 -14.59 7.94
CA LYS A 276 -10.64 -14.32 6.54
C LYS A 276 -11.37 -13.01 6.37
N MET A 277 -10.90 -12.21 5.42
CA MET A 277 -11.66 -11.12 4.82
C MET A 277 -12.09 -11.55 3.42
N TRP A 278 -13.33 -11.98 3.28
CA TRP A 278 -13.92 -12.39 2.02
C TRP A 278 -14.24 -11.20 1.13
N PHE A 279 -13.92 -11.30 -0.14
CA PHE A 279 -14.27 -10.36 -1.20
C PHE A 279 -15.46 -10.97 -1.95
N ARG A 280 -16.68 -10.69 -1.47
CA ARG A 280 -17.91 -11.24 -2.08
C ARG A 280 -18.23 -10.55 -3.40
N LYS A 281 -17.90 -9.26 -3.50
CA LYS A 281 -18.06 -8.46 -4.71
C LYS A 281 -17.02 -7.35 -4.71
N PHE A 282 -16.31 -7.18 -5.81
CA PHE A 282 -15.38 -6.07 -5.99
C PHE A 282 -15.33 -5.70 -7.46
N ASN A 283 -15.95 -4.57 -7.82
CA ASN A 283 -16.01 -4.09 -9.20
C ASN A 283 -15.25 -2.77 -9.30
N ALA A 284 -14.14 -2.77 -10.01
CA ALA A 284 -13.25 -1.63 -10.12
C ALA A 284 -12.80 -1.36 -11.55
N THR A 285 -12.41 -0.12 -11.80
CA THR A 285 -11.75 0.32 -13.02
C THR A 285 -10.50 1.11 -12.68
N TYR A 286 -9.48 0.96 -13.51
CA TYR A 286 -8.25 1.74 -13.44
C TYR A 286 -7.88 2.17 -14.85
N GLY A 287 -7.91 3.48 -15.10
CA GLY A 287 -7.80 4.00 -16.46
C GLY A 287 -8.89 3.40 -17.37
N LYS A 288 -8.47 2.69 -18.42
CA LYS A 288 -9.36 1.97 -19.34
C LYS A 288 -9.63 0.53 -18.92
N SER A 289 -8.91 0.01 -17.92
CA SER A 289 -9.01 -1.39 -17.50
C SER A 289 -10.18 -1.62 -16.55
N ASP A 290 -10.88 -2.74 -16.67
CA ASP A 290 -11.97 -3.16 -15.77
C ASP A 290 -11.65 -4.48 -15.04
N PHE A 291 -12.13 -4.59 -13.80
CA PHE A 291 -11.90 -5.75 -12.94
C PHE A 291 -13.15 -6.07 -12.12
N ALA A 292 -13.58 -7.33 -12.20
CA ALA A 292 -14.52 -7.93 -11.25
C ALA A 292 -13.78 -9.02 -10.47
N LEU A 293 -13.53 -8.77 -9.19
CA LEU A 293 -12.73 -9.62 -8.31
C LEU A 293 -13.61 -10.30 -7.25
N SER A 294 -13.26 -11.53 -6.93
CA SER A 294 -13.80 -12.29 -5.80
C SER A 294 -12.69 -13.14 -5.17
N GLY A 295 -12.80 -13.50 -3.90
CA GLY A 295 -11.76 -14.26 -3.21
C GLY A 295 -11.68 -13.93 -1.74
N TYR A 296 -10.47 -14.01 -1.17
CA TYR A 296 -10.24 -13.64 0.23
C TYR A 296 -8.82 -13.17 0.48
N LEU A 297 -8.66 -12.41 1.55
CA LEU A 297 -7.40 -12.16 2.23
C LEU A 297 -7.36 -12.89 3.57
N LEU A 298 -6.15 -13.23 4.03
CA LEU A 298 -5.85 -13.67 5.39
C LEU A 298 -4.86 -12.70 6.02
N ASN A 299 -4.80 -12.70 7.35
CA ASN A 299 -3.84 -11.91 8.13
C ASN A 299 -3.95 -10.38 7.90
N THR A 300 -5.13 -9.91 7.48
CA THR A 300 -5.35 -8.50 7.09
C THR A 300 -5.16 -7.53 8.25
N ILE A 301 -5.70 -7.85 9.44
CA ILE A 301 -5.56 -6.99 10.62
C ILE A 301 -4.08 -6.87 11.00
N ASN A 302 -3.36 -8.00 11.01
CA ASN A 302 -1.94 -7.98 11.33
C ASN A 302 -1.12 -7.21 10.29
N TYR A 303 -1.40 -7.39 9.00
CA TYR A 303 -0.70 -6.69 7.94
C TYR A 303 -0.81 -5.16 8.03
N PHE A 304 -1.96 -4.63 8.45
CA PHE A 304 -2.14 -3.19 8.62
C PHE A 304 -1.58 -2.64 9.93
N VAL A 305 -1.52 -3.45 10.98
CA VAL A 305 -1.05 -3.02 12.32
C VAL A 305 0.46 -3.24 12.48
N GLU A 306 0.97 -4.41 12.10
CA GLU A 306 2.39 -4.74 12.07
C GLU A 306 3.01 -4.41 10.71
N ARG A 307 4.04 -3.57 10.70
CA ARG A 307 4.78 -3.20 9.47
C ARG A 307 5.48 -4.37 8.77
N LYS A 308 5.51 -5.57 9.36
CA LYS A 308 6.28 -6.73 8.87
C LYS A 308 5.44 -7.99 8.63
N GLY A 309 4.14 -7.98 8.91
CA GLY A 309 3.30 -9.16 8.66
C GLY A 309 3.22 -9.49 7.15
N THR A 310 3.12 -10.76 6.82
CA THR A 310 2.85 -11.21 5.43
C THR A 310 1.35 -11.21 5.16
N LEU A 311 0.92 -10.60 4.06
CA LEU A 311 -0.46 -10.68 3.59
C LEU A 311 -0.64 -11.90 2.71
N TYR A 312 -1.65 -12.72 2.99
CA TYR A 312 -1.98 -13.87 2.16
C TYR A 312 -3.30 -13.63 1.42
N GLY A 313 -3.45 -14.18 0.23
CA GLY A 313 -4.70 -14.07 -0.50
C GLY A 313 -4.83 -14.98 -1.70
N ASN A 314 -6.07 -15.28 -2.06
CA ASN A 314 -6.39 -16.00 -3.28
C ASN A 314 -7.65 -15.42 -3.91
N PHE A 315 -7.57 -15.11 -5.20
CA PHE A 315 -8.57 -14.31 -5.90
C PHE A 315 -8.84 -14.85 -7.29
N ALA A 316 -10.08 -14.71 -7.73
CA ALA A 316 -10.46 -14.84 -9.13
C ALA A 316 -10.83 -13.46 -9.69
N SER A 317 -10.32 -13.15 -10.87
CA SER A 317 -10.56 -11.91 -11.63
C SER A 317 -11.23 -12.21 -12.95
N GLN A 318 -12.30 -11.47 -13.25
CA GLN A 318 -12.90 -11.38 -14.57
C GLN A 318 -12.69 -9.97 -15.10
N SER A 319 -12.30 -9.86 -16.37
CA SER A 319 -12.09 -8.56 -17.03
C SER A 319 -12.55 -8.61 -18.48
N ASN A 320 -13.18 -7.54 -18.97
CA ASN A 320 -13.44 -7.40 -20.40
C ASN A 320 -12.21 -6.83 -21.12
N TYR A 321 -11.52 -5.87 -20.49
CA TYR A 321 -10.36 -5.22 -21.06
C TYR A 321 -9.31 -4.87 -19.99
N ILE A 322 -8.05 -5.18 -20.29
CA ILE A 322 -6.89 -4.74 -19.50
C ILE A 322 -5.90 -4.01 -20.43
N LEU A 323 -5.52 -2.79 -20.08
CA LEU A 323 -4.46 -2.05 -20.74
C LEU A 323 -3.22 -2.00 -19.82
N VAL A 324 -2.26 -2.89 -20.08
CA VAL A 324 -1.09 -3.08 -19.20
C VAL A 324 -0.20 -1.83 -19.16
N ASP A 325 -0.15 -1.06 -20.26
CA ASP A 325 0.66 0.15 -20.35
C ASP A 325 0.32 1.22 -19.30
N GLU A 326 -0.92 1.26 -18.80
CA GLU A 326 -1.35 2.21 -17.75
C GLU A 326 -0.77 1.88 -16.36
N PHE A 327 -0.29 0.66 -16.15
CA PHE A 327 0.35 0.22 -14.90
C PHE A 327 1.86 0.46 -14.90
N MET A 328 2.48 0.63 -16.08
CA MET A 328 3.92 0.87 -16.22
C MET A 328 4.28 2.36 -16.30
N ALA A 329 3.30 3.23 -16.53
CA ALA A 329 3.52 4.67 -16.70
C ALA A 329 3.80 5.36 -15.36
N LEU A 330 4.99 5.17 -14.78
CA LEU A 330 5.42 5.94 -13.60
C LEU A 330 5.66 7.40 -14.02
N LYS A 331 5.09 8.39 -13.31
CA LYS A 331 5.50 9.78 -13.57
C LYS A 331 6.85 10.03 -12.91
N LYS A 332 7.65 10.86 -13.56
CA LYS A 332 8.94 11.31 -13.02
C LYS A 332 8.70 12.08 -11.72
N GLY A 333 9.21 11.56 -10.61
CA GLY A 333 9.09 12.19 -9.28
C GLY A 333 8.02 11.59 -8.36
N ASP A 334 7.34 10.49 -8.75
CA ASP A 334 6.23 9.92 -7.96
C ASP A 334 6.67 9.10 -6.71
N ASN A 335 7.98 8.89 -6.49
CA ASN A 335 8.51 8.08 -5.39
C ASN A 335 9.54 8.86 -4.56
N ASP A 336 9.08 9.67 -3.61
CA ASP A 336 9.93 10.39 -2.65
C ASP A 336 10.30 9.54 -1.41
N ASP A 337 9.62 8.41 -1.21
CA ASP A 337 9.89 7.47 -0.11
C ASP A 337 10.57 6.21 -0.67
N GLN A 338 11.89 6.32 -0.88
CA GLN A 338 12.73 5.24 -1.43
C GLN A 338 13.55 4.63 -0.29
N SER A 339 13.78 3.31 -0.35
CA SER A 339 14.74 2.70 0.57
C SER A 339 16.14 3.24 0.27
N LEU A 340 17.00 3.29 1.30
CA LEU A 340 18.40 3.74 1.14
C LEU A 340 19.11 3.01 -0.01
N ALA A 341 18.85 1.71 -0.19
CA ALA A 341 19.41 0.93 -1.30
C ALA A 341 18.99 1.46 -2.68
N ILE A 342 17.75 1.91 -2.84
CA ILE A 342 17.26 2.52 -4.09
C ILE A 342 17.88 3.90 -4.29
N GLU A 343 18.02 4.71 -3.23
CA GLU A 343 18.65 6.02 -3.31
C GLU A 343 20.11 5.93 -3.76
N TYR A 344 20.90 5.02 -3.16
CA TYR A 344 22.28 4.76 -3.56
C TYR A 344 22.38 4.30 -5.02
N ALA A 345 21.55 3.32 -5.42
CA ALA A 345 21.56 2.81 -6.79
C ALA A 345 21.23 3.89 -7.83
N LYS A 346 20.28 4.80 -7.51
CA LYS A 346 19.89 5.92 -8.37
C LYS A 346 20.94 7.03 -8.43
N ALA A 347 21.68 7.26 -7.35
CA ALA A 347 22.79 8.21 -7.32
C ALA A 347 23.97 7.74 -8.19
N GLU A 348 24.31 6.45 -8.14
CA GLU A 348 25.38 5.86 -8.95
C GLU A 348 24.97 5.68 -10.42
N ASN A 349 23.67 5.42 -10.69
CA ASN A 349 23.16 5.15 -12.03
C ASN A 349 21.99 6.07 -12.42
N PRO A 350 22.21 7.39 -12.57
CA PRO A 350 21.13 8.37 -12.71
C PRO A 350 20.33 8.27 -14.02
N LYS A 351 20.83 7.55 -15.02
CA LYS A 351 20.14 7.29 -16.30
C LYS A 351 19.38 5.95 -16.33
N SER A 352 19.56 5.11 -15.30
CA SER A 352 18.91 3.81 -15.18
C SER A 352 17.43 3.97 -14.79
N SER A 353 16.55 3.17 -15.38
CA SER A 353 15.16 3.08 -14.90
C SER A 353 15.00 2.20 -13.65
N GLY A 354 15.98 1.36 -13.35
CA GLY A 354 15.90 0.31 -12.35
C GLY A 354 15.03 -0.87 -12.78
N VAL A 355 14.92 -1.88 -11.91
CA VAL A 355 14.04 -3.04 -12.08
C VAL A 355 12.81 -2.95 -11.18
N VAL A 356 11.81 -3.79 -11.44
CA VAL A 356 10.59 -3.85 -10.61
C VAL A 356 10.89 -4.60 -9.31
N ILE A 357 10.81 -3.91 -8.18
CA ILE A 357 11.00 -4.52 -6.85
C ILE A 357 9.74 -5.27 -6.43
N VAL A 358 9.88 -6.54 -6.05
CA VAL A 358 8.77 -7.37 -5.60
C VAL A 358 8.67 -7.37 -4.07
N PRO A 359 7.50 -7.04 -3.50
CA PRO A 359 7.32 -7.06 -2.05
C PRO A 359 7.53 -8.47 -1.46
N LYS A 360 8.38 -8.58 -0.43
CA LYS A 360 8.65 -9.85 0.26
C LYS A 360 7.58 -10.27 1.26
N ASN A 361 6.70 -9.35 1.65
CA ASN A 361 5.62 -9.56 2.62
C ASN A 361 4.25 -9.76 1.96
N LEU A 362 4.22 -10.22 0.71
CA LEU A 362 3.01 -10.60 -0.01
C LEU A 362 3.10 -12.07 -0.46
N ASP A 363 2.04 -12.82 -0.19
CA ASP A 363 1.81 -14.18 -0.69
C ASP A 363 0.38 -14.28 -1.26
N VAL A 364 0.21 -13.78 -2.47
CA VAL A 364 -1.10 -13.58 -3.09
C VAL A 364 -1.16 -14.26 -4.45
N ALA A 365 -2.27 -14.92 -4.73
CA ALA A 365 -2.56 -15.53 -6.01
C ALA A 365 -3.82 -14.93 -6.66
N LEU A 366 -3.80 -14.82 -7.98
CA LEU A 366 -4.86 -14.27 -8.80
C LEU A 366 -5.08 -15.17 -10.02
N GLN A 367 -6.18 -15.91 -10.05
CA GLN A 367 -6.67 -16.53 -11.28
C GLN A 367 -7.33 -15.46 -12.15
N VAL A 368 -6.80 -15.26 -13.35
CA VAL A 368 -7.25 -14.23 -14.28
C VAL A 368 -8.02 -14.87 -15.43
N ASN A 369 -9.15 -14.28 -15.78
CA ASN A 369 -9.86 -14.52 -17.03
C ASN A 369 -10.20 -13.16 -17.67
N ALA A 370 -9.48 -12.81 -18.73
CA ALA A 370 -9.63 -11.53 -19.43
C ALA A 370 -9.96 -11.75 -20.90
N LYS A 371 -11.00 -11.08 -21.40
CA LYS A 371 -11.41 -11.21 -22.81
C LYS A 371 -10.39 -10.60 -23.76
N LYS A 372 -9.88 -9.42 -23.43
CA LYS A 372 -8.87 -8.70 -24.21
C LYS A 372 -7.86 -8.02 -23.28
N VAL A 373 -6.59 -8.16 -23.60
CA VAL A 373 -5.48 -7.48 -22.95
C VAL A 373 -4.66 -6.79 -24.04
N THR A 374 -4.32 -5.52 -23.86
CA THR A 374 -3.39 -4.82 -24.74
C THR A 374 -2.13 -4.47 -23.99
N PHE A 375 -0.99 -4.74 -24.60
CA PHE A 375 0.34 -4.45 -24.05
C PHE A 375 1.29 -4.04 -25.16
N LYS A 376 1.87 -2.84 -25.09
CA LYS A 376 2.83 -2.34 -26.11
C LYS A 376 2.29 -2.42 -27.54
N GLY A 377 0.99 -2.21 -27.72
CA GLY A 377 0.31 -2.29 -29.02
C GLY A 377 -0.06 -3.70 -29.48
N LEU A 378 0.32 -4.75 -28.75
CA LEU A 378 -0.08 -6.13 -29.03
C LEU A 378 -1.44 -6.43 -28.39
N ASP A 379 -2.33 -7.02 -29.18
CA ASP A 379 -3.61 -7.52 -28.70
C ASP A 379 -3.52 -9.00 -28.33
N ILE A 380 -3.79 -9.27 -27.05
CA ILE A 380 -3.82 -10.59 -26.43
C ILE A 380 -5.28 -10.90 -26.09
N ASN A 381 -5.85 -11.95 -26.69
CA ASN A 381 -7.27 -12.29 -26.55
C ASN A 381 -7.45 -13.56 -25.72
N GLN A 382 -8.59 -13.68 -25.04
CA GLN A 382 -8.98 -14.89 -24.29
C GLN A 382 -7.90 -15.36 -23.30
N LEU A 383 -7.33 -14.42 -22.55
CA LEU A 383 -6.29 -14.70 -21.56
C LEU A 383 -6.89 -15.41 -20.35
N LYS A 384 -6.34 -16.57 -20.02
CA LYS A 384 -6.65 -17.34 -18.81
C LYS A 384 -5.38 -17.84 -18.17
N GLY A 385 -5.23 -17.70 -16.87
CA GLY A 385 -4.04 -18.18 -16.17
C GLY A 385 -4.05 -17.82 -14.70
N GLN A 386 -2.95 -18.10 -14.01
CA GLN A 386 -2.73 -17.69 -12.63
C GLN A 386 -1.48 -16.82 -12.55
N ALA A 387 -1.63 -15.62 -11.97
CA ALA A 387 -0.51 -14.80 -11.50
C ALA A 387 -0.37 -14.96 -9.99
N SER A 388 0.84 -14.93 -9.46
CA SER A 388 1.06 -14.90 -8.00
C SER A 388 2.33 -14.16 -7.63
N VAL A 389 2.31 -13.53 -6.45
CA VAL A 389 3.49 -12.98 -5.78
C VAL A 389 3.72 -13.82 -4.53
N THR A 390 4.91 -14.41 -4.38
CA THR A 390 5.27 -15.16 -3.17
C THR A 390 6.77 -15.14 -2.98
N GLY A 391 7.24 -14.96 -1.74
CA GLY A 391 8.67 -14.97 -1.41
C GLY A 391 9.51 -13.87 -2.11
N GLY A 392 8.89 -12.76 -2.52
CA GLY A 392 9.58 -11.73 -3.32
C GLY A 392 9.79 -12.13 -4.78
N GLN A 393 8.98 -13.05 -5.31
CA GLN A 393 9.02 -13.46 -6.71
C GLN A 393 7.63 -13.37 -7.32
N VAL A 394 7.57 -13.09 -8.63
CA VAL A 394 6.35 -13.12 -9.43
C VAL A 394 6.32 -14.40 -10.24
N PHE A 395 5.17 -15.05 -10.30
CA PHE A 395 4.95 -16.24 -11.11
C PHE A 395 3.73 -16.06 -12.00
N LEU A 396 3.85 -16.54 -13.24
CA LEU A 396 2.74 -16.84 -14.13
C LEU A 396 2.68 -18.36 -14.30
N LYS A 397 1.50 -18.95 -14.10
CA LYS A 397 1.27 -20.39 -14.25
C LYS A 397 0.08 -20.66 -15.13
N ASN A 398 0.21 -21.63 -16.02
CA ASN A 398 -0.80 -22.10 -16.96
C ASN A 398 -1.47 -20.94 -17.71
N THR A 399 -0.68 -19.95 -18.15
CA THR A 399 -1.21 -18.73 -18.76
C THR A 399 -1.38 -18.94 -20.25
N ALA A 400 -2.62 -19.11 -20.70
CA ALA A 400 -2.96 -19.38 -22.08
C ALA A 400 -3.78 -18.25 -22.70
N PHE A 401 -3.43 -17.82 -23.91
CA PHE A 401 -4.06 -16.71 -24.62
C PHE A 401 -3.83 -16.81 -26.13
N ASP A 402 -4.59 -16.03 -26.89
CA ASP A 402 -4.44 -15.90 -28.34
C ASP A 402 -3.72 -14.60 -28.66
N ILE A 403 -2.63 -14.68 -29.41
CA ILE A 403 -1.82 -13.53 -29.84
C ILE A 403 -1.42 -13.74 -31.30
N ILE A 404 -1.43 -12.68 -32.12
CA ILE A 404 -1.04 -12.72 -33.55
C ILE A 404 -1.67 -13.87 -34.37
N GLY A 405 -2.87 -14.32 -34.01
CA GLY A 405 -3.59 -15.40 -34.68
C GLY A 405 -3.23 -16.83 -34.22
N SER A 406 -2.48 -16.97 -33.12
CA SER A 406 -1.98 -18.24 -32.61
C SER A 406 -2.26 -18.41 -31.12
N ARG A 407 -2.43 -19.66 -30.69
CA ARG A 407 -2.59 -19.99 -29.27
C ARG A 407 -1.22 -20.10 -28.62
N MET A 408 -1.02 -19.39 -27.52
CA MET A 408 0.20 -19.41 -26.72
C MET A 408 -0.12 -19.83 -25.29
N ASN A 409 0.75 -20.66 -24.71
CA ASN A 409 0.78 -20.98 -23.29
C ASN A 409 2.12 -20.53 -22.70
N ILE A 410 2.10 -19.91 -21.53
CA ILE A 410 3.28 -19.42 -20.82
C ILE A 410 3.22 -19.83 -19.35
N ASP A 411 4.34 -20.32 -18.86
CA ASP A 411 4.73 -20.31 -17.45
C ASP A 411 5.94 -19.40 -17.30
N ALA A 412 5.95 -18.52 -16.31
CA ALA A 412 7.07 -17.61 -16.09
C ALA A 412 7.35 -17.37 -14.61
N ARG A 413 8.60 -17.03 -14.30
CA ARG A 413 9.05 -16.52 -13.02
C ARG A 413 9.88 -15.26 -13.24
N TYR A 414 9.70 -14.27 -12.38
CA TYR A 414 10.55 -13.09 -12.27
C TYR A 414 10.96 -12.88 -10.81
N ALA A 415 12.20 -12.45 -10.57
CA ALA A 415 12.65 -11.99 -9.26
C ALA A 415 13.67 -10.85 -9.39
N ASP A 416 13.51 -9.80 -8.59
CA ASP A 416 14.57 -8.81 -8.38
C ASP A 416 15.67 -9.37 -7.48
N GLU A 417 16.92 -9.16 -7.89
CA GLU A 417 18.11 -9.50 -7.08
C GLU A 417 18.64 -8.25 -6.37
N SER A 418 18.57 -7.11 -7.04
CA SER A 418 18.95 -5.79 -6.56
C SER A 418 18.06 -4.72 -7.20
N PRO A 419 18.15 -3.45 -6.78
CA PRO A 419 17.47 -2.34 -7.49
C PRO A 419 17.85 -2.18 -8.97
N LEU A 420 18.89 -2.86 -9.45
CA LEU A 420 19.43 -2.73 -10.80
C LEU A 420 19.47 -4.04 -11.59
N THR A 421 19.22 -5.19 -10.95
CA THR A 421 19.34 -6.51 -11.59
C THR A 421 18.18 -7.40 -11.17
N ALA A 422 17.69 -8.17 -12.12
CA ALA A 422 16.63 -9.15 -11.92
C ALA A 422 16.88 -10.34 -12.85
N ASN A 423 16.30 -11.48 -12.51
CA ASN A 423 16.38 -12.67 -13.34
C ASN A 423 14.98 -13.19 -13.68
N PHE A 424 14.90 -13.98 -14.74
CA PHE A 424 13.65 -14.58 -15.18
C PHE A 424 13.84 -16.01 -15.68
N ASP A 425 12.77 -16.79 -15.56
CA ASP A 425 12.58 -18.06 -16.26
C ASP A 425 11.26 -17.99 -17.02
N VAL A 426 11.25 -18.48 -18.25
CA VAL A 426 10.03 -18.57 -19.05
C VAL A 426 10.00 -19.91 -19.79
N ALA A 427 8.89 -20.60 -19.68
CA ALA A 427 8.54 -21.73 -20.52
C ALA A 427 7.33 -21.32 -21.36
N PHE A 428 7.42 -21.47 -22.67
CA PHE A 428 6.31 -21.12 -23.54
C PHE A 428 6.09 -22.15 -24.64
N LYS A 429 4.82 -22.35 -24.97
CA LYS A 429 4.39 -23.13 -26.11
C LYS A 429 3.55 -22.26 -27.03
N VAL A 430 3.87 -22.26 -28.31
CA VAL A 430 3.09 -21.54 -29.32
C VAL A 430 2.68 -22.54 -30.38
N LEU A 431 1.39 -22.59 -30.69
CA LEU A 431 0.86 -23.46 -31.74
C LEU A 431 0.62 -22.64 -33.00
N ASP A 432 1.17 -23.13 -34.10
CA ASP A 432 0.87 -22.69 -35.46
C ASP A 432 1.01 -21.18 -35.69
N PHE A 433 2.15 -20.60 -35.34
CA PHE A 433 2.38 -19.18 -35.58
C PHE A 433 3.02 -18.89 -36.94
N ASN A 434 2.50 -17.85 -37.58
CA ASN A 434 3.02 -17.33 -38.84
C ASN A 434 4.30 -16.54 -38.58
N VAL A 435 5.42 -17.05 -39.09
CA VAL A 435 6.76 -16.50 -38.84
C VAL A 435 6.87 -15.04 -39.30
N GLN A 436 6.36 -14.73 -40.49
CA GLN A 436 6.40 -13.37 -41.05
C GLN A 436 5.55 -12.38 -40.26
N ARG A 437 4.38 -12.82 -39.78
CA ARG A 437 3.51 -11.99 -38.97
C ARG A 437 4.16 -11.68 -37.62
N ALA A 438 4.69 -12.70 -36.94
CA ALA A 438 5.40 -12.52 -35.68
C ALA A 438 6.62 -11.62 -35.84
N TYR A 439 7.41 -11.76 -36.90
CA TYR A 439 8.52 -10.87 -37.18
C TYR A 439 8.04 -9.42 -37.34
N LYS A 440 6.95 -9.17 -38.07
CA LYS A 440 6.43 -7.80 -38.25
C LYS A 440 5.85 -7.20 -36.98
N GLU A 441 5.13 -7.98 -36.19
CA GLU A 441 4.32 -7.48 -35.07
C GLU A 441 5.06 -7.55 -33.72
N ILE A 442 6.06 -8.43 -33.54
CA ILE A 442 6.76 -8.63 -32.26
C ILE A 442 8.24 -8.21 -32.38
N ASP A 443 8.59 -7.14 -31.66
CA ASP A 443 9.93 -6.54 -31.66
C ASP A 443 11.02 -7.56 -31.30
N MET A 444 10.78 -8.32 -30.23
CA MET A 444 11.71 -9.34 -29.74
C MET A 444 12.01 -10.43 -30.78
N VAL A 445 11.04 -10.79 -31.64
CA VAL A 445 11.26 -11.77 -32.72
C VAL A 445 12.22 -11.19 -33.76
N ARG A 446 12.12 -9.89 -34.07
CA ARG A 446 13.05 -9.24 -35.01
C ARG A 446 14.46 -9.16 -34.46
N GLU A 447 14.60 -8.89 -33.16
CA GLU A 447 15.88 -8.73 -32.50
C GLU A 447 16.61 -10.07 -32.32
N LEU A 448 15.90 -11.12 -31.84
CA LEU A 448 16.51 -12.42 -31.55
C LEU A 448 16.68 -13.30 -32.79
N ALA A 449 15.82 -13.16 -33.80
CA ALA A 449 15.80 -14.01 -34.98
C ALA A 449 15.82 -13.17 -36.25
N THR A 450 16.88 -12.40 -36.47
CA THR A 450 17.03 -11.51 -37.64
C THR A 450 16.86 -12.25 -38.98
N SER A 451 17.28 -13.52 -39.04
CA SER A 451 17.11 -14.42 -40.19
C SER A 451 15.66 -14.79 -40.48
N ALA A 452 14.73 -14.68 -39.51
CA ALA A 452 13.32 -14.98 -39.69
C ALA A 452 12.62 -14.03 -40.69
N LYS A 453 13.24 -12.89 -41.02
CA LYS A 453 12.79 -11.99 -42.08
C LYS A 453 12.57 -12.70 -43.42
N ASP A 454 13.38 -13.70 -43.74
CA ASP A 454 13.34 -14.41 -45.03
C ASP A 454 12.63 -15.77 -44.97
N VAL A 455 12.05 -16.11 -43.82
CA VAL A 455 11.35 -17.38 -43.58
C VAL A 455 9.84 -17.18 -43.71
N THR A 456 9.22 -17.87 -44.67
CA THR A 456 7.76 -17.87 -44.83
C THR A 456 7.21 -19.22 -44.38
N GLY A 457 6.28 -19.23 -43.42
CA GLY A 457 5.63 -20.46 -42.99
C GLY A 457 4.97 -20.39 -41.63
N ILE A 458 4.42 -21.54 -41.25
CA ILE A 458 3.76 -21.79 -39.96
C ILE A 458 4.65 -22.75 -39.15
N VAL A 459 4.99 -22.34 -37.93
CA VAL A 459 5.79 -23.16 -37.01
C VAL A 459 5.14 -23.20 -35.63
N SER A 460 5.39 -24.27 -34.89
CA SER A 460 5.07 -24.37 -33.46
C SER A 460 6.34 -24.38 -32.63
N LEU A 461 6.28 -23.81 -31.42
CA LEU A 461 7.42 -23.71 -30.50
C LEU A 461 7.06 -24.37 -29.17
N ASP A 462 8.01 -25.09 -28.58
CA ASP A 462 8.00 -25.50 -27.17
C ASP A 462 9.39 -25.20 -26.59
N TYR A 463 9.50 -24.09 -25.86
CA TYR A 463 10.79 -23.53 -25.44
C TYR A 463 10.83 -23.25 -23.95
N LYS A 464 12.03 -23.40 -23.38
CA LYS A 464 12.39 -22.90 -22.06
C LYS A 464 13.59 -21.99 -22.19
N LEU A 465 13.51 -20.81 -21.57
CA LEU A 465 14.53 -19.80 -21.59
C LEU A 465 14.66 -19.20 -20.19
N LYS A 466 15.89 -18.94 -19.77
CA LYS A 466 16.19 -18.14 -18.58
C LYS A 466 17.26 -17.12 -18.91
N GLY A 467 17.37 -16.09 -18.09
CA GLY A 467 18.40 -15.08 -18.21
C GLY A 467 18.18 -13.92 -17.25
N ASP A 468 18.92 -12.85 -17.49
CA ASP A 468 18.95 -11.69 -16.61
C ASP A 468 18.43 -10.44 -17.32
N PHE A 469 17.85 -9.55 -16.53
CA PHE A 469 17.53 -8.19 -16.93
C PHE A 469 18.61 -7.24 -16.44
N ASN A 470 19.00 -6.30 -17.31
CA ASN A 470 19.82 -5.18 -16.91
C ASN A 470 19.00 -4.11 -16.17
N SER A 471 19.67 -3.05 -15.77
CA SER A 471 19.10 -1.94 -15.02
C SER A 471 18.05 -1.11 -15.78
N ASN A 472 17.84 -1.40 -17.07
CA ASN A 472 16.79 -0.80 -17.90
C ASN A 472 15.65 -1.78 -18.22
N MET A 473 15.54 -2.89 -17.47
CA MET A 473 14.58 -3.98 -17.73
C MET A 473 14.68 -4.58 -19.15
N MET A 474 15.87 -4.51 -19.76
CA MET A 474 16.14 -5.18 -21.04
C MET A 474 16.87 -6.51 -20.79
N PRO A 475 16.52 -7.60 -21.50
CA PRO A 475 17.25 -8.86 -21.40
C PRO A 475 18.73 -8.66 -21.74
N ILE A 476 19.61 -9.27 -20.96
CA ILE A 476 21.04 -9.35 -21.25
C ILE A 476 21.22 -10.56 -22.17
N TYR A 477 21.30 -10.32 -23.48
CA TYR A 477 21.37 -11.41 -24.47
C TYR A 477 22.46 -12.46 -24.20
N PRO A 478 23.69 -12.07 -23.77
CA PRO A 478 24.72 -13.04 -23.42
C PRO A 478 24.39 -13.96 -22.24
N SER A 479 23.47 -13.57 -21.34
CA SER A 479 23.05 -14.42 -20.21
C SER A 479 21.87 -15.34 -20.55
N LEU A 480 21.35 -15.28 -21.77
CA LEU A 480 20.29 -16.17 -22.21
C LEU A 480 20.77 -17.61 -22.30
N GLU A 481 20.12 -18.48 -21.55
CA GLU A 481 20.33 -19.92 -21.57
C GLU A 481 19.00 -20.63 -21.75
N GLY A 482 18.94 -21.59 -22.66
CA GLY A 482 17.69 -22.29 -22.93
C GLY A 482 17.73 -23.20 -24.14
N GLY A 483 16.55 -23.62 -24.56
CA GLY A 483 16.40 -24.49 -25.71
C GLY A 483 14.98 -25.02 -25.82
N GLY A 484 14.71 -25.67 -26.93
CA GLY A 484 13.36 -26.13 -27.21
C GLY A 484 13.25 -26.83 -28.54
N VAL A 485 12.01 -27.09 -28.93
CA VAL A 485 11.67 -27.70 -30.21
C VAL A 485 10.94 -26.66 -31.06
N VAL A 486 11.43 -26.49 -32.30
CA VAL A 486 10.72 -25.80 -33.38
C VAL A 486 10.13 -26.88 -34.28
N ASN A 487 8.80 -26.96 -34.33
CA ASN A 487 8.11 -27.85 -35.27
C ASN A 487 7.73 -27.06 -36.53
N LEU A 488 8.25 -27.48 -37.68
CA LEU A 488 7.91 -26.90 -38.98
C LEU A 488 6.64 -27.58 -39.49
N ARG A 489 5.55 -26.83 -39.71
CA ARG A 489 4.29 -27.42 -40.19
C ARG A 489 4.07 -27.21 -41.69
N ASP A 490 4.35 -25.99 -42.16
CA ASP A 490 4.26 -25.61 -43.57
C ASP A 490 5.24 -24.46 -43.80
N VAL A 491 6.46 -24.76 -44.25
CA VAL A 491 7.56 -23.77 -44.30
C VAL A 491 8.23 -23.80 -45.67
N ALA A 492 8.27 -22.63 -46.31
CA ALA A 492 9.06 -22.37 -47.51
C ALA A 492 10.21 -21.41 -47.16
N VAL A 493 11.45 -21.83 -47.42
CA VAL A 493 12.65 -21.00 -47.22
C VAL A 493 13.08 -20.44 -48.57
N LYS A 494 13.09 -19.10 -48.72
CA LYS A 494 13.42 -18.45 -49.99
C LYS A 494 14.89 -18.59 -50.43
N ASN A 495 15.78 -19.03 -49.54
CA ASN A 495 17.21 -19.08 -49.81
C ASN A 495 17.85 -20.40 -49.33
N LEU A 496 18.28 -21.23 -50.28
CA LEU A 496 18.80 -22.59 -50.05
C LEU A 496 20.09 -22.64 -49.20
N LYS A 497 20.82 -21.52 -49.04
CA LYS A 497 22.05 -21.44 -48.22
C LYS A 497 21.84 -21.54 -46.71
N MET A 498 20.62 -21.29 -46.20
CA MET A 498 20.35 -21.52 -44.77
C MET A 498 20.18 -23.00 -44.43
N LEU A 499 19.77 -23.82 -45.40
CA LEU A 499 19.60 -25.26 -45.21
C LEU A 499 20.93 -26.00 -45.03
N SER A 500 22.01 -25.51 -45.64
CA SER A 500 23.34 -26.10 -45.50
C SER A 500 23.99 -25.86 -44.13
N VAL A 501 23.54 -24.86 -43.37
CA VAL A 501 24.06 -24.58 -42.00
C VAL A 501 23.28 -25.37 -40.94
N ILE A 502 22.03 -25.73 -41.24
CA ILE A 502 21.16 -26.54 -40.38
C ILE A 502 21.46 -28.05 -40.56
N GLY A 503 22.04 -28.45 -41.70
CA GLY A 503 22.25 -29.84 -42.10
C GLY A 503 23.23 -30.66 -41.27
N ASP A 504 24.11 -30.04 -40.49
CA ASP A 504 25.08 -30.79 -39.68
C ASP A 504 24.46 -31.35 -38.38
N ASN A 505 23.28 -30.87 -37.96
CA ASN A 505 22.62 -31.28 -36.70
C ASN A 505 21.17 -31.75 -36.87
N VAL A 506 20.59 -31.67 -38.07
CA VAL A 506 19.22 -32.13 -38.35
C VAL A 506 19.29 -33.45 -39.08
N GLY A 507 18.77 -34.51 -38.44
CA GLY A 507 18.78 -35.88 -38.97
C GLY A 507 18.27 -35.95 -40.42
N ALA A 508 18.84 -36.90 -41.18
CA ALA A 508 18.70 -37.04 -42.63
C ALA A 508 17.26 -37.06 -43.16
N ASP A 509 16.26 -37.32 -42.32
CA ASP A 509 14.85 -37.39 -42.68
C ASP A 509 14.23 -36.03 -43.07
N ALA A 510 14.79 -34.91 -42.60
CA ALA A 510 14.28 -33.57 -42.93
C ALA A 510 14.57 -33.14 -44.39
N PHE A 511 15.61 -33.71 -45.01
CA PHE A 511 16.04 -33.36 -46.36
C PHE A 511 15.27 -34.09 -47.47
N ASN A 512 14.50 -35.13 -47.12
CA ASN A 512 13.69 -35.90 -48.07
C ASN A 512 12.24 -35.37 -48.24
N ASN A 513 11.87 -34.29 -47.53
CA ASN A 513 10.55 -33.68 -47.63
C ASN A 513 10.67 -32.21 -48.09
N PRO A 514 10.44 -31.90 -49.38
CA PRO A 514 10.60 -30.54 -49.92
C PRO A 514 9.66 -29.49 -49.29
N ASP A 515 8.59 -29.92 -48.62
CA ASP A 515 7.64 -29.05 -47.92
C ASP A 515 7.93 -28.90 -46.41
N MET A 516 8.94 -29.63 -45.89
CA MET A 516 9.38 -29.66 -44.48
C MET A 516 8.27 -29.82 -43.43
N LYS A 517 7.14 -30.44 -43.81
CA LYS A 517 5.98 -30.60 -42.91
C LYS A 517 6.25 -31.65 -41.82
N GLY A 518 6.00 -31.28 -40.57
CA GLY A 518 6.11 -32.13 -39.38
C GLY A 518 7.53 -32.27 -38.81
N VAL A 519 8.52 -31.53 -39.30
CA VAL A 519 9.92 -31.66 -38.86
C VAL A 519 10.12 -30.99 -37.50
N ASN A 520 10.66 -31.74 -36.53
CA ASN A 520 11.09 -31.20 -35.24
C ASN A 520 12.58 -30.83 -35.28
N ILE A 521 12.89 -29.57 -35.01
CA ILE A 521 14.25 -29.06 -34.86
C ILE A 521 14.48 -28.77 -33.37
N THR A 522 15.36 -29.53 -32.75
CA THR A 522 15.80 -29.26 -31.37
C THR A 522 16.91 -28.22 -31.40
N THR A 523 16.78 -27.17 -30.60
CA THR A 523 17.75 -26.08 -30.53
C THR A 523 18.22 -25.87 -29.09
N HIS A 524 19.40 -25.27 -28.97
CA HIS A 524 19.97 -24.87 -27.69
C HIS A 524 20.54 -23.45 -27.81
N ILE A 525 20.37 -22.64 -26.77
CA ILE A 525 20.89 -21.27 -26.67
C ILE A 525 21.79 -21.23 -25.45
N LYS A 526 23.05 -20.84 -25.66
CA LYS A 526 24.05 -20.61 -24.61
C LYS A 526 25.03 -19.54 -25.09
N ASN A 527 25.18 -18.45 -24.36
CA ASN A 527 26.07 -17.32 -24.67
C ASN A 527 25.77 -16.66 -26.03
N ASN A 528 24.56 -16.10 -26.19
CA ASN A 528 24.11 -15.46 -27.45
C ASN A 528 24.67 -14.04 -27.65
#